data_AF-A0A519XRP8-F1
#
_entry.id   AF-A0A519XRP8-F1
#
_cell.length_a   1.000
_cell.length_b   1.000
_cell.length_c   1.000
_cell.angle_alpha   90.00
_cell.angle_beta   90.00
_cell.angle_gamma   90.00
#
_symmetry.space_group_name_H-M   'P 1'
#
loop_
_entity.id
_entity.type
_entity.pdbx_description
1 polymer ?
#
loop_
_entity_poly.entity_id
_entity_poly.type
_entity_poly.pdbx_seq_one_letter_code
_entity_poly.pdbx_strand_id
1 'polypeptide(L)'
;LTGESQATADYNALLQNLRAKAMRMKDTLETAGKPVTAATVAEALRQGVQATAVEVEPGPLFPPKPLTTTLTLNATTEASSAASRRANTVAFQHNHLIRTPLRMGVLEARIFVEALRGINHGPNGDTALPPIDIPLSSILGTDDSAAAYAAVRQACKDLYTKDINLLQVGAKKESYHRTRLVSDIELLAGSGRIRGNFAPLMQPYLLQLTTTGNFTSADIATLLTLSPTAQRLYWILKSYANLGEGRAVKRAESLETLKLLLLQDANLYPVYAEFVRRVLEPIKAEFHAPEVGFRIEWEPVKTGKKTTSILFTIPKVQQRLAVAHVANVAAAAPVA
;
A
#
# COMPACT_ATOMS: atom_id res chain seq x y z
N LEU A 1 20.11 8.31 31.27
CA LEU A 1 19.45 9.58 31.67
C LEU A 1 20.14 10.84 31.14
N THR A 2 21.25 10.76 30.39
CA THR A 2 21.98 11.93 29.87
C THR A 2 21.73 12.27 28.40
N GLY A 3 21.07 11.40 27.61
CA GLY A 3 20.82 11.63 26.17
C GLY A 3 19.57 12.44 25.84
N GLU A 4 18.49 12.32 26.62
CA GLU A 4 17.24 13.08 26.40
C GLU A 4 17.39 14.58 26.67
N SER A 5 18.33 14.96 27.55
CA SER A 5 18.62 16.36 27.86
C SER A 5 19.34 17.09 26.72
N GLN A 6 20.17 16.37 25.95
CA GLN A 6 20.98 16.98 24.88
C GLN A 6 20.12 17.25 23.63
N ALA A 7 19.30 16.28 23.22
CA ALA A 7 18.39 16.45 22.07
C ALA A 7 17.36 17.57 22.28
N THR A 8 16.90 17.73 23.52
CA THR A 8 15.98 18.82 23.89
C THR A 8 16.68 20.18 23.89
N ALA A 9 17.95 20.23 24.28
CA ALA A 9 18.77 21.45 24.21
C ALA A 9 19.07 21.86 22.76
N ASP A 10 19.39 20.89 21.89
CA ASP A 10 19.68 21.13 20.47
C ASP A 10 18.43 21.60 19.71
N TYR A 11 17.26 21.05 20.02
CA TYR A 11 15.98 21.50 19.45
C TYR A 11 15.64 22.94 19.87
N ASN A 12 15.87 23.28 21.13
CA ASN A 12 15.62 24.64 21.64
C ASN A 12 16.62 25.66 21.06
N ALA A 13 17.88 25.28 20.84
CA ALA A 13 18.87 26.12 20.18
C ALA A 13 18.51 26.37 18.70
N LEU A 14 18.01 25.35 18.00
CA LEU A 14 17.52 25.50 16.62
C LEU A 14 16.33 26.48 16.55
N LEU A 15 15.36 26.37 17.47
CA LEU A 15 14.21 27.27 17.53
C LEU A 15 14.61 28.71 17.86
N GLN A 16 15.61 28.93 18.71
CA GLN A 16 16.12 30.27 19.00
C GLN A 16 16.83 30.89 17.79
N ASN A 17 17.63 30.12 17.06
CA ASN A 17 18.29 30.60 15.84
C ASN A 17 17.28 30.93 14.73
N LEU A 18 16.23 30.13 14.56
CA LEU A 18 15.15 30.41 13.61
C LEU A 18 14.36 31.67 13.99
N ARG A 19 14.08 31.88 15.28
CA ARG A 19 13.44 33.11 15.78
C ARG A 19 14.32 34.34 15.59
N ALA A 20 15.61 34.25 15.85
CA ALA A 20 16.56 35.34 15.63
C ALA A 20 16.69 35.69 14.13
N LYS A 21 16.69 34.68 13.25
CA LYS A 21 16.70 34.87 11.80
C LYS A 21 15.41 35.53 11.30
N ALA A 22 14.25 35.12 11.83
CA ALA A 22 12.97 35.74 11.51
C ALA A 22 12.87 37.20 11.97
N MET A 23 13.40 37.52 13.15
CA MET A 23 13.46 38.90 13.67
C MET A 23 14.37 39.79 12.81
N ARG A 24 15.56 39.32 12.43
CA ARG A 24 16.46 40.08 11.54
C ARG A 24 15.82 40.35 10.18
N MET A 25 15.11 39.36 9.63
CA MET A 25 14.43 39.48 8.34
C MET A 25 13.22 40.42 8.41
N LYS A 26 12.54 40.49 9.57
CA LYS A 26 11.49 41.46 9.85
C LYS A 26 12.04 42.89 9.92
N ASP A 27 13.16 43.10 10.62
CA ASP A 27 13.82 44.43 10.70
C ASP A 27 14.29 44.93 9.34
N THR A 28 14.79 44.04 8.46
CA THR A 28 15.19 44.40 7.08
C THR A 28 13.98 44.78 6.21
N LEU A 29 12.80 44.20 6.46
CA LEU A 29 11.57 44.52 5.73
C LEU A 29 10.91 45.81 6.22
N GLU A 30 11.04 46.15 7.51
CA GLU A 30 10.54 47.40 8.10
C GLU A 30 11.39 48.62 7.69
N THR A 31 12.71 48.46 7.52
CA THR A 31 13.60 49.54 7.01
C THR A 31 13.39 49.87 5.53
N ALA A 32 12.69 49.04 4.78
CA ALA A 32 12.37 49.24 3.35
C ALA A 32 11.03 49.96 3.09
N GLY A 33 10.34 50.44 4.13
CA GLY A 33 9.22 51.38 4.00
C GLY A 33 7.95 50.85 3.33
N LYS A 34 7.62 49.56 3.47
CA LYS A 34 6.32 49.01 3.04
C LYS A 34 5.63 48.24 4.18
N PRO A 35 4.30 48.36 4.36
CA PRO A 35 3.60 47.73 5.48
C PRO A 35 3.52 46.20 5.31
N VAL A 36 3.88 45.47 6.36
CA VAL A 36 3.97 43.99 6.36
C VAL A 36 2.77 43.40 7.10
N THR A 37 1.91 42.65 6.40
CA THR A 37 0.88 41.79 7.01
C THR A 37 1.33 40.33 7.06
N ALA A 38 0.85 39.56 8.03
CA ALA A 38 1.28 38.17 8.32
C ALA A 38 1.22 37.20 7.12
N ALA A 39 0.42 37.50 6.10
CA ALA A 39 0.36 36.71 4.85
C ALA A 39 1.66 36.78 4.03
N THR A 40 2.33 37.93 3.99
CA THR A 40 3.54 38.13 3.15
C THR A 40 4.75 37.38 3.70
N VAL A 41 4.82 37.21 5.03
CA VAL A 41 5.87 36.43 5.70
C VAL A 41 5.67 34.92 5.48
N ALA A 42 4.41 34.47 5.44
CA ALA A 42 4.07 33.06 5.17
C ALA A 42 4.34 32.66 3.71
N GLU A 43 4.17 33.59 2.76
CA GLU A 43 4.49 33.40 1.34
C GLU A 43 6.02 33.29 1.13
N ALA A 44 6.80 34.17 1.78
CA ALA A 44 8.26 34.16 1.69
C ALA A 44 8.90 32.90 2.31
N LEU A 45 8.26 32.31 3.33
CA LEU A 45 8.67 31.04 3.93
C LEU A 45 8.37 29.83 3.02
N ARG A 46 7.40 29.91 2.10
CA ARG A 46 7.10 28.84 1.13
C ARG A 46 8.04 28.83 -0.08
N GLN A 47 8.68 29.95 -0.39
CA GLN A 47 9.48 30.10 -1.62
C GLN A 47 11.00 29.85 -1.43
N GLY A 48 11.47 29.46 -0.26
CA GLY A 48 12.90 29.37 0.03
C GLY A 48 13.45 27.97 0.30
N VAL A 49 13.86 27.22 -0.73
CA VAL A 49 14.91 26.18 -0.59
C VAL A 49 15.85 26.18 -1.81
N GLN A 50 17.15 26.34 -1.48
CA GLN A 50 18.38 26.03 -2.21
C GLN A 50 18.84 26.93 -3.38
N ALA A 51 19.81 27.79 -3.06
CA ALA A 51 20.84 28.22 -4.01
C ALA A 51 22.17 27.60 -3.58
N THR A 52 22.67 26.63 -4.34
CA THR A 52 24.08 26.23 -4.35
C THR A 52 24.84 27.19 -5.25
N ALA A 53 25.82 27.90 -4.70
CA ALA A 53 26.71 28.75 -5.47
C ALA A 53 27.76 27.88 -6.18
N VAL A 54 27.89 28.05 -7.50
CA VAL A 54 29.08 27.64 -8.26
C VAL A 54 29.81 28.94 -8.61
N GLU A 55 31.00 29.14 -8.05
CA GLU A 55 31.89 30.25 -8.42
C GLU A 55 32.48 30.02 -9.80
N VAL A 56 32.33 31.00 -10.71
CA VAL A 56 33.11 31.10 -11.93
C VAL A 56 33.63 32.54 -12.03
N GLU A 57 34.94 32.69 -12.00
CA GLU A 57 35.70 33.95 -12.12
C GLU A 57 35.45 34.71 -13.44
N PRO A 58 35.61 36.05 -13.48
CA PRO A 58 35.27 36.85 -14.64
C PRO A 58 36.45 37.06 -15.62
N GLY A 59 36.18 37.00 -16.92
CA GLY A 59 37.09 37.41 -18.00
C GLY A 59 36.34 38.19 -19.10
N PRO A 60 37.01 39.08 -19.87
CA PRO A 60 36.46 40.39 -20.19
C PRO A 60 35.90 40.60 -21.62
N LEU A 61 35.06 41.66 -21.71
CA LEU A 61 34.79 42.58 -22.82
C LEU A 61 33.83 42.20 -23.99
N PHE A 62 32.84 43.09 -24.19
CA PHE A 62 31.97 43.39 -25.37
C PHE A 62 30.47 42.96 -25.33
N PRO A 63 29.55 43.74 -25.98
CA PRO A 63 28.37 44.38 -25.35
C PRO A 63 27.03 43.64 -25.60
N PRO A 64 25.90 44.04 -24.96
CA PRO A 64 24.72 43.18 -24.82
C PRO A 64 23.83 43.15 -26.08
N LYS A 65 23.41 41.94 -26.49
CA LYS A 65 22.21 41.75 -27.34
C LYS A 65 20.95 41.76 -26.47
N PRO A 66 19.81 42.32 -26.94
CA PRO A 66 18.57 42.25 -26.18
C PRO A 66 18.03 40.81 -26.25
N LEU A 67 17.99 40.13 -25.10
CA LEU A 67 17.34 38.82 -24.97
C LEU A 67 15.89 39.03 -24.56
N THR A 68 14.97 38.74 -25.49
CA THR A 68 13.54 38.53 -25.21
C THR A 68 13.40 37.38 -24.21
N THR A 69 12.98 37.68 -22.98
CA THR A 69 12.66 36.63 -21.98
C THR A 69 11.19 36.23 -22.12
N THR A 70 10.92 35.12 -22.82
CA THR A 70 9.66 34.39 -22.67
C THR A 70 9.62 33.75 -21.28
N LEU A 71 8.63 34.12 -20.46
CA LEU A 71 8.31 33.49 -19.19
C LEU A 71 7.66 32.12 -19.45
N THR A 72 8.46 31.06 -19.48
CA THR A 72 7.96 29.68 -19.31
C THR A 72 7.84 29.40 -17.81
N LEU A 73 6.60 29.35 -17.32
CA LEU A 73 6.25 28.88 -15.98
C LEU A 73 6.57 27.38 -15.88
N ASN A 74 7.75 27.04 -15.36
CA ASN A 74 8.07 25.67 -14.97
C ASN A 74 7.38 25.38 -13.63
N ALA A 75 6.14 24.89 -13.72
CA ALA A 75 5.46 24.26 -12.60
C ALA A 75 6.03 22.85 -12.38
N THR A 76 7.06 22.75 -11.56
CA THR A 76 7.57 21.49 -10.99
C THR A 76 8.11 21.85 -9.60
N THR A 77 7.70 21.22 -8.50
CA THR A 77 8.11 19.84 -8.19
C THR A 77 7.30 19.28 -6.99
N GLU A 78 5.97 19.24 -7.06
CA GLU A 78 5.17 18.40 -6.13
C GLU A 78 4.06 17.63 -6.88
N ALA A 79 3.53 18.18 -7.97
CA ALA A 79 2.58 17.47 -8.82
C ALA A 79 3.23 16.41 -9.75
N SER A 80 4.55 16.50 -9.98
CA SER A 80 5.27 15.61 -10.91
C SER A 80 5.81 14.32 -10.27
N SER A 81 5.72 14.15 -8.94
CA SER A 81 6.15 12.90 -8.27
C SER A 81 5.06 11.82 -8.24
N ALA A 82 3.81 12.16 -8.57
CA ALA A 82 2.70 11.23 -8.68
C ALA A 82 2.64 10.52 -10.05
N ALA A 83 3.09 11.18 -11.11
CA ALA A 83 2.89 10.71 -12.49
C ALA A 83 3.92 9.67 -12.98
N SER A 84 5.00 9.42 -12.24
CA SER A 84 6.04 8.46 -12.64
C SER A 84 6.59 7.66 -11.44
N ARG A 85 5.70 7.13 -10.60
CA ARG A 85 6.08 5.99 -9.77
C ARG A 85 6.10 4.78 -10.69
N ARG A 86 7.26 4.14 -10.85
CA ARG A 86 7.35 2.82 -11.51
C ARG A 86 6.30 1.93 -10.84
N ALA A 87 5.30 1.51 -11.60
CA ALA A 87 4.21 0.68 -11.09
C ALA A 87 4.81 -0.58 -10.46
N ASN A 88 4.68 -0.74 -9.15
CA ASN A 88 5.17 -1.94 -8.49
C ASN A 88 4.46 -3.15 -9.11
N THR A 89 5.20 -4.23 -9.35
CA THR A 89 4.64 -5.47 -9.89
C THR A 89 4.28 -6.46 -8.79
N VAL A 90 4.75 -6.21 -7.57
CA VAL A 90 4.58 -7.09 -6.42
C VAL A 90 3.91 -6.33 -5.29
N ALA A 91 2.84 -6.90 -4.75
CA ALA A 91 2.19 -6.45 -3.54
C ALA A 91 2.65 -7.31 -2.36
N PHE A 92 2.65 -6.71 -1.18
CA PHE A 92 2.99 -7.39 0.06
C PHE A 92 1.91 -7.18 1.12
N GLN A 93 1.69 -8.19 1.95
CA GLN A 93 0.79 -8.11 3.10
C GLN A 93 1.32 -8.96 4.25
N HIS A 94 1.10 -8.49 5.48
CA HIS A 94 1.37 -9.26 6.68
C HIS A 94 0.40 -10.44 6.82
N ASN A 95 0.90 -11.59 7.26
CA ASN A 95 0.14 -12.85 7.34
C ASN A 95 -1.08 -12.74 8.25
N HIS A 96 -1.02 -11.89 9.27
CA HIS A 96 -2.15 -11.63 10.16
C HIS A 96 -3.32 -10.97 9.43
N LEU A 97 -3.05 -9.99 8.55
CA LEU A 97 -4.08 -9.36 7.72
C LEU A 97 -4.65 -10.34 6.69
N ILE A 98 -3.78 -11.16 6.08
CA ILE A 98 -4.19 -12.21 5.14
C ILE A 98 -5.16 -13.22 5.79
N ARG A 99 -4.88 -13.59 7.05
CA ARG A 99 -5.67 -14.56 7.83
C ARG A 99 -6.84 -13.92 8.58
N THR A 100 -7.16 -12.67 8.29
CA THR A 100 -8.35 -12.01 8.84
C THR A 100 -9.53 -12.18 7.87
N PRO A 101 -10.71 -12.63 8.33
CA PRO A 101 -11.90 -12.77 7.50
C PRO A 101 -12.29 -11.46 6.82
N LEU A 102 -12.21 -11.41 5.49
CA LEU A 102 -12.49 -10.20 4.73
C LEU A 102 -13.06 -10.53 3.36
N ARG A 103 -14.36 -10.30 3.19
CA ARG A 103 -15.04 -10.50 1.91
C ARG A 103 -15.01 -9.20 1.11
N MET A 104 -14.69 -9.31 -0.18
CA MET A 104 -14.75 -8.20 -1.12
C MET A 104 -15.54 -8.59 -2.38
N GLY A 105 -16.19 -7.61 -2.99
CA GLY A 105 -16.69 -7.66 -4.36
C GLY A 105 -15.55 -7.53 -5.38
N VAL A 106 -15.87 -7.73 -6.66
CA VAL A 106 -14.88 -7.73 -7.76
C VAL A 106 -14.18 -6.39 -7.88
N LEU A 107 -14.94 -5.30 -7.96
CA LEU A 107 -14.38 -3.96 -8.11
C LEU A 107 -13.64 -3.52 -6.85
N GLU A 108 -14.15 -3.84 -5.66
CA GLU A 108 -13.47 -3.55 -4.39
C GLU A 108 -12.11 -4.23 -4.31
N ALA A 109 -12.03 -5.52 -4.68
CA ALA A 109 -10.79 -6.27 -4.69
C ALA A 109 -9.79 -5.70 -5.71
N ARG A 110 -10.26 -5.32 -6.91
CA ARG A 110 -9.43 -4.63 -7.91
C ARG A 110 -8.89 -3.31 -7.40
N ILE A 111 -9.75 -2.46 -6.82
CA ILE A 111 -9.34 -1.18 -6.23
C ILE A 111 -8.31 -1.41 -5.11
N PHE A 112 -8.54 -2.39 -4.23
CA PHE A 112 -7.61 -2.69 -3.16
C PHE A 112 -6.25 -3.18 -3.69
N VAL A 113 -6.24 -4.07 -4.68
CA VAL A 113 -5.00 -4.56 -5.31
C VAL A 113 -4.24 -3.44 -6.02
N GLU A 114 -4.94 -2.55 -6.74
CA GLU A 114 -4.34 -1.36 -7.35
C GLU A 114 -3.85 -0.34 -6.30
N ALA A 115 -4.51 -0.25 -5.14
CA ALA A 115 -4.00 0.57 -4.03
C ALA A 115 -2.68 0.01 -3.48
N LEU A 116 -2.57 -1.32 -3.34
CA LEU A 116 -1.31 -1.97 -2.92
C LEU A 116 -0.17 -1.74 -3.91
N ARG A 117 -0.47 -1.61 -5.21
CA ARG A 117 0.51 -1.25 -6.24
C ARG A 117 1.23 0.07 -5.94
N GLY A 118 0.54 1.01 -5.29
CA GLY A 118 1.09 2.31 -4.94
C GLY A 118 2.16 2.29 -3.85
N ILE A 119 2.28 1.19 -3.09
CA ILE A 119 3.19 1.05 -1.95
C ILE A 119 4.56 0.54 -2.40
N ASN A 120 5.60 1.34 -2.20
CA ASN A 120 6.96 1.01 -2.57
C ASN A 120 7.73 0.42 -1.38
N HIS A 121 8.25 -0.80 -1.55
CA HIS A 121 9.05 -1.51 -0.54
C HIS A 121 10.55 -1.57 -0.87
N GLY A 122 11.00 -0.86 -1.92
CA GLY A 122 12.37 -0.93 -2.39
C GLY A 122 13.39 -0.18 -1.53
N PRO A 123 14.63 -0.02 -2.02
CA PRO A 123 15.70 0.69 -1.29
C PRO A 123 15.35 2.14 -0.94
N ASN A 124 14.55 2.78 -1.79
CA ASN A 124 13.93 4.09 -1.56
C ASN A 124 12.42 3.91 -1.30
N GLY A 125 12.09 2.92 -0.47
CA GLY A 125 10.72 2.55 -0.12
C GLY A 125 10.05 3.62 0.72
N ASP A 126 8.72 3.53 0.81
CA ASP A 126 7.94 4.48 1.57
C ASP A 126 8.18 4.29 3.08
N THR A 127 8.26 5.39 3.83
CA THR A 127 8.38 5.37 5.30
C THR A 127 7.01 5.41 5.99
N ALA A 128 5.99 5.87 5.27
CA ALA A 128 4.59 5.91 5.68
C ALA A 128 3.71 5.44 4.50
N LEU A 129 2.47 5.03 4.78
CA LEU A 129 1.58 4.59 3.70
C LEU A 129 1.31 5.76 2.74
N PRO A 130 1.59 5.59 1.43
CA PRO A 130 1.30 6.64 0.47
C PRO A 130 -0.22 6.82 0.31
N PRO A 131 -0.67 8.01 -0.10
CA PRO A 131 -2.05 8.20 -0.51
C PRO A 131 -2.37 7.29 -1.69
N ILE A 132 -3.59 6.77 -1.71
CA ILE A 132 -4.16 5.99 -2.81
C ILE A 132 -4.46 6.97 -3.94
N ASP A 133 -3.96 6.67 -5.13
CA ASP A 133 -4.27 7.43 -6.34
C ASP A 133 -4.28 6.48 -7.55
N ILE A 134 -5.48 6.13 -8.01
CA ILE A 134 -5.70 5.08 -9.01
C ILE A 134 -6.46 5.67 -10.21
N PRO A 135 -5.93 5.56 -11.44
CA PRO A 135 -6.68 5.96 -12.63
C PRO A 135 -7.87 5.02 -12.86
N LEU A 136 -9.06 5.53 -13.21
CA LEU A 136 -10.22 4.67 -13.44
C LEU A 136 -10.02 3.68 -14.60
N SER A 137 -9.18 4.03 -15.58
CA SER A 137 -8.83 3.15 -16.69
C SER A 137 -8.13 1.86 -16.24
N SER A 138 -7.45 1.82 -15.09
CA SER A 138 -6.88 0.57 -14.58
C SER A 138 -7.93 -0.36 -13.96
N ILE A 139 -9.09 0.19 -13.57
CA ILE A 139 -10.19 -0.58 -12.95
C ILE A 139 -11.21 -1.01 -14.00
N LEU A 140 -11.61 -0.09 -14.87
CA LEU A 140 -12.67 -0.28 -15.86
C LEU A 140 -12.16 -0.66 -17.26
N GLY A 141 -10.86 -0.51 -17.52
CA GLY A 141 -10.31 -0.68 -18.86
C GLY A 141 -10.85 0.39 -19.80
N THR A 142 -11.59 -0.04 -20.82
CA THR A 142 -12.20 0.80 -21.85
C THR A 142 -13.68 1.10 -21.60
N ASP A 143 -14.29 0.56 -20.54
CA ASP A 143 -15.70 0.81 -20.21
C ASP A 143 -15.85 2.18 -19.54
N ASP A 144 -16.45 3.12 -20.26
CA ASP A 144 -16.73 4.48 -19.81
C ASP A 144 -18.23 4.71 -19.53
N SER A 145 -19.02 3.64 -19.45
CA SER A 145 -20.46 3.73 -19.25
C SER A 145 -20.82 4.32 -17.88
N ALA A 146 -21.93 5.07 -17.83
CA ALA A 146 -22.46 5.62 -16.58
C ALA A 146 -22.72 4.53 -15.51
N ALA A 147 -23.11 3.33 -15.95
CA ALA A 147 -23.31 2.17 -15.09
C ALA A 147 -21.99 1.69 -14.46
N ALA A 148 -20.90 1.63 -15.23
CA ALA A 148 -19.58 1.27 -14.73
C ALA A 148 -19.06 2.28 -13.69
N TYR A 149 -19.22 3.58 -13.94
CA TYR A 149 -18.89 4.62 -12.96
C TYR A 149 -19.72 4.49 -11.67
N ALA A 150 -21.02 4.19 -11.79
CA ALA A 150 -21.87 3.96 -10.63
C ALA A 150 -21.43 2.74 -9.81
N ALA A 151 -21.02 1.66 -10.50
CA ALA A 151 -20.50 0.45 -9.86
C ALA A 151 -19.19 0.72 -9.11
N VAL A 152 -18.25 1.47 -9.71
CA VAL A 152 -17.00 1.88 -9.02
C VAL A 152 -17.29 2.78 -7.83
N ARG A 153 -18.22 3.73 -7.97
CA ARG A 153 -18.65 4.58 -6.85
C ARG A 153 -19.19 3.73 -5.70
N GLN A 154 -20.01 2.73 -6.00
CA GLN A 154 -20.55 1.84 -4.98
C GLN A 154 -19.44 1.00 -4.33
N ALA A 155 -18.52 0.46 -5.13
CA ALA A 155 -17.36 -0.27 -4.61
C ALA A 155 -16.48 0.57 -3.68
N CYS A 156 -16.28 1.86 -3.98
CA CYS A 156 -15.54 2.78 -3.09
C CYS A 156 -16.26 2.94 -1.74
N LYS A 157 -17.59 3.13 -1.76
CA LYS A 157 -18.40 3.22 -0.53
C LYS A 157 -18.31 1.93 0.27
N ASP A 158 -18.48 0.79 -0.40
CA ASP A 158 -18.48 -0.50 0.26
C ASP A 158 -17.10 -0.82 0.85
N LEU A 159 -16.00 -0.49 0.15
CA LEU A 159 -14.63 -0.62 0.64
C LEU A 159 -14.39 0.24 1.90
N TYR A 160 -14.91 1.48 1.92
CA TYR A 160 -14.82 2.37 3.08
C TYR A 160 -15.58 1.84 4.31
N THR A 161 -16.73 1.19 4.09
CA THR A 161 -17.52 0.61 5.18
C THR A 161 -16.95 -0.70 5.71
N LYS A 162 -15.98 -1.32 5.02
CA LYS A 162 -15.37 -2.56 5.50
C LYS A 162 -14.48 -2.30 6.69
N ASP A 163 -14.92 -2.82 7.81
CA ASP A 163 -14.07 -3.01 8.97
C ASP A 163 -13.56 -4.46 9.04
N ILE A 164 -12.47 -4.62 9.78
CA ILE A 164 -11.82 -5.89 10.07
C ILE A 164 -11.49 -5.96 11.55
N ASN A 165 -11.56 -7.16 12.11
CA ASN A 165 -11.14 -7.42 13.48
C ASN A 165 -9.67 -7.89 13.48
N LEU A 166 -8.74 -6.98 13.80
CA LEU A 166 -7.30 -7.24 13.86
C LEU A 166 -6.86 -7.44 15.31
N LEU A 167 -7.22 -8.59 15.88
CA LEU A 167 -6.80 -8.94 17.23
C LEU A 167 -5.31 -9.24 17.28
N GLN A 168 -4.59 -8.66 18.23
CA GLN A 168 -3.20 -9.07 18.47
C GLN A 168 -3.11 -10.57 18.74
N VAL A 169 -2.04 -11.20 18.25
CA VAL A 169 -1.79 -12.63 18.48
C VAL A 169 -1.66 -12.86 19.99
N GLY A 170 -2.53 -13.70 20.56
CA GLY A 170 -2.60 -13.94 22.01
C GLY A 170 -3.64 -13.10 22.76
N ALA A 171 -4.45 -12.30 22.05
CA ALA A 171 -5.59 -11.60 22.64
C ALA A 171 -6.60 -12.62 23.24
N LYS A 172 -7.24 -12.24 24.34
CA LYS A 172 -8.25 -13.08 25.00
C LYS A 172 -9.46 -13.25 24.09
N LYS A 173 -10.24 -14.34 24.28
CA LYS A 173 -11.45 -14.63 23.50
C LYS A 173 -12.47 -13.47 23.44
N GLU A 174 -12.51 -12.63 24.47
CA GLU A 174 -13.41 -11.47 24.58
C GLU A 174 -12.79 -10.15 24.07
N SER A 175 -11.53 -10.16 23.63
CA SER A 175 -10.88 -8.97 23.11
C SER A 175 -11.43 -8.62 21.73
N TYR A 176 -11.55 -7.31 21.46
CA TYR A 176 -12.08 -6.78 20.22
C TYR A 176 -11.22 -5.61 19.75
N HIS A 177 -10.76 -5.64 18.52
CA HIS A 177 -10.02 -4.54 17.90
C HIS A 177 -10.46 -4.38 16.45
N ARG A 178 -11.42 -3.47 16.24
CA ARG A 178 -11.90 -3.14 14.91
C ARG A 178 -11.17 -1.95 14.32
N THR A 179 -10.82 -2.07 13.05
CA THR A 179 -10.32 -0.97 12.24
C THR A 179 -10.84 -1.10 10.81
N ARG A 180 -10.73 -0.03 10.02
CA ARG A 180 -11.03 -0.04 8.59
C ARG A 180 -9.77 -0.30 7.78
N LEU A 181 -9.96 -0.68 6.52
CA LEU A 181 -8.87 -0.77 5.54
C LEU A 181 -8.43 0.61 5.05
N VAL A 182 -9.42 1.49 4.78
CA VAL A 182 -9.21 2.85 4.28
C VAL A 182 -9.83 3.85 5.26
N SER A 183 -9.14 4.98 5.50
CA SER A 183 -9.66 6.09 6.32
C SER A 183 -10.52 7.04 5.52
N ASP A 184 -10.24 7.16 4.23
CA ASP A 184 -11.03 7.95 3.27
C ASP A 184 -10.86 7.37 1.86
N ILE A 185 -11.86 7.61 1.02
CA ILE A 185 -11.83 7.27 -0.40
C ILE A 185 -12.81 8.17 -1.15
N GLU A 186 -12.38 8.72 -2.27
CA GLU A 186 -13.15 9.62 -3.12
C GLU A 186 -13.03 9.21 -4.59
N LEU A 187 -14.12 9.41 -5.33
CA LEU A 187 -14.18 9.24 -6.78
C LEU A 187 -14.24 10.62 -7.44
N LEU A 188 -13.14 11.02 -8.07
CA LEU A 188 -13.03 12.28 -8.78
C LEU A 188 -13.52 12.11 -10.23
N ALA A 189 -14.80 12.40 -10.45
CA ALA A 189 -15.43 12.27 -11.76
C ALA A 189 -14.75 13.14 -12.84
N GLY A 190 -14.29 14.35 -12.49
CA GLY A 190 -13.68 15.28 -13.45
C GLY A 190 -12.27 14.88 -13.92
N SER A 191 -11.50 14.15 -13.10
CA SER A 191 -10.15 13.70 -13.44
C SER A 191 -10.06 12.22 -13.78
N GLY A 192 -11.14 11.46 -13.60
CA GLY A 192 -11.16 10.02 -13.83
C GLY A 192 -10.24 9.27 -12.88
N ARG A 193 -10.21 9.65 -11.59
CA ARG A 193 -9.35 9.03 -10.58
C ARG A 193 -10.10 8.65 -9.31
N ILE A 194 -9.64 7.58 -8.67
CA ILE A 194 -9.99 7.22 -7.30
C ILE A 194 -8.84 7.69 -6.41
N ARG A 195 -9.13 8.49 -5.39
CA ARG A 195 -8.15 8.91 -4.39
C ARG A 195 -8.56 8.45 -3.01
N GLY A 196 -7.61 8.35 -2.10
CA GLY A 196 -7.94 8.07 -0.71
C GLY A 196 -6.70 7.85 0.15
N ASN A 197 -6.92 7.35 1.36
CA ASN A 197 -5.85 6.97 2.27
C ASN A 197 -6.17 5.64 2.93
N PHE A 198 -5.14 4.81 3.08
CA PHE A 198 -5.21 3.66 3.97
C PHE A 198 -5.40 4.12 5.41
N ALA A 199 -6.13 3.34 6.22
CA ALA A 199 -6.21 3.64 7.63
C ALA A 199 -4.81 3.56 8.26
N PRO A 200 -4.42 4.50 9.16
CA PRO A 200 -3.08 4.52 9.76
C PRO A 200 -2.69 3.19 10.45
N LEU A 201 -3.68 2.49 11.03
CA LEU A 201 -3.49 1.18 11.65
C LEU A 201 -3.10 0.06 10.66
N MET A 202 -3.24 0.28 9.35
CA MET A 202 -2.79 -0.67 8.32
C MET A 202 -1.29 -0.61 8.06
N GLN A 203 -0.60 0.46 8.48
CA GLN A 203 0.83 0.64 8.23
C GLN A 203 1.70 -0.55 8.65
N PRO A 204 1.56 -1.13 9.86
CA PRO A 204 2.34 -2.31 10.23
C PRO A 204 2.04 -3.56 9.39
N TYR A 205 0.83 -3.64 8.82
CA TYR A 205 0.39 -4.81 8.05
C TYR A 205 0.67 -4.71 6.55
N LEU A 206 0.86 -3.49 6.05
CA LEU A 206 1.06 -3.23 4.63
C LEU A 206 2.47 -2.73 4.30
N LEU A 207 3.18 -2.06 5.23
CA LEU A 207 4.47 -1.42 4.96
C LEU A 207 5.62 -1.95 5.83
N GLN A 208 5.44 -2.06 7.15
CA GLN A 208 6.51 -2.44 8.11
C GLN A 208 6.69 -3.96 8.23
N LEU A 209 6.92 -4.59 7.08
CA LEU A 209 6.91 -6.04 6.95
C LEU A 209 8.21 -6.69 7.47
N THR A 210 9.34 -5.99 7.36
CA THR A 210 10.67 -6.46 7.76
C THR A 210 10.81 -6.56 9.28
N THR A 211 10.17 -5.68 10.05
CA THR A 211 10.22 -5.68 11.51
C THR A 211 9.50 -6.88 12.15
N THR A 212 8.52 -7.45 11.45
CA THR A 212 7.59 -8.45 12.03
C THR A 212 7.79 -9.87 11.50
N GLY A 213 8.63 -10.06 10.46
CA GLY A 213 9.06 -11.36 9.92
C GLY A 213 7.96 -12.23 9.27
N ASN A 214 6.70 -11.81 9.28
CA ASN A 214 5.54 -12.62 8.88
C ASN A 214 4.75 -11.97 7.74
N PHE A 215 5.32 -11.93 6.54
CA PHE A 215 4.65 -11.37 5.36
C PHE A 215 4.61 -12.35 4.19
N THR A 216 3.74 -12.02 3.25
CA THR A 216 3.59 -12.72 1.98
C THR A 216 3.63 -11.71 0.84
N SER A 217 4.25 -12.08 -0.26
CA SER A 217 4.28 -11.29 -1.48
C SER A 217 3.50 -11.97 -2.61
N ALA A 218 2.88 -11.19 -3.47
CA ALA A 218 2.15 -11.68 -4.65
C ALA A 218 2.32 -10.75 -5.84
N ASP A 219 2.36 -11.35 -7.03
CA ASP A 219 2.37 -10.59 -8.28
C ASP A 219 1.00 -9.95 -8.50
N ILE A 220 1.01 -8.65 -8.80
CA ILE A 220 -0.20 -7.85 -8.93
C ILE A 220 -0.97 -8.23 -10.20
N ALA A 221 -0.27 -8.53 -11.30
CA ALA A 221 -0.95 -8.95 -12.52
C ALA A 221 -1.70 -10.28 -12.29
N THR A 222 -1.09 -11.24 -11.59
CA THR A 222 -1.78 -12.47 -11.15
C THR A 222 -2.98 -12.17 -10.25
N LEU A 223 -2.89 -11.24 -9.30
CA LEU A 223 -4.03 -10.92 -8.44
C LEU A 223 -5.23 -10.34 -9.21
N LEU A 224 -4.97 -9.53 -10.23
CA LEU A 224 -6.01 -8.85 -11.01
C LEU A 224 -6.74 -9.78 -11.99
N THR A 225 -6.20 -10.96 -12.30
CA THR A 225 -6.90 -11.98 -13.10
C THR A 225 -7.85 -12.83 -12.27
N LEU A 226 -7.61 -12.95 -10.97
CA LEU A 226 -8.38 -13.80 -10.05
C LEU A 226 -9.67 -13.13 -9.56
N SER A 227 -10.70 -13.93 -9.31
CA SER A 227 -11.91 -13.52 -8.60
C SER A 227 -11.62 -13.21 -7.12
N PRO A 228 -12.42 -12.40 -6.41
CA PRO A 228 -12.14 -12.00 -5.04
C PRO A 228 -11.92 -13.19 -4.08
N THR A 229 -12.71 -14.24 -4.21
CA THR A 229 -12.58 -15.45 -3.39
C THR A 229 -11.34 -16.26 -3.77
N ALA A 230 -10.99 -16.32 -5.06
CA ALA A 230 -9.74 -16.92 -5.51
C ALA A 230 -8.51 -16.13 -5.03
N GLN A 231 -8.52 -14.79 -5.14
CA GLN A 231 -7.48 -13.91 -4.60
C GLN A 231 -7.28 -14.16 -3.09
N ARG A 232 -8.37 -14.32 -2.34
CA ARG A 232 -8.31 -14.63 -0.90
C ARG A 232 -7.61 -15.95 -0.63
N LEU A 233 -8.04 -17.03 -1.28
CA LEU A 233 -7.41 -18.32 -1.09
C LEU A 233 -5.94 -18.30 -1.55
N TYR A 234 -5.63 -17.54 -2.61
CA TYR A 234 -4.28 -17.39 -3.14
C TYR A 234 -3.35 -16.76 -2.09
N TRP A 235 -3.76 -15.66 -1.46
CA TRP A 235 -3.01 -15.04 -0.36
C TRP A 235 -2.80 -16.00 0.81
N ILE A 236 -3.86 -16.70 1.24
CA ILE A 236 -3.81 -17.63 2.38
C ILE A 236 -2.82 -18.75 2.11
N LEU A 237 -2.94 -19.42 0.96
CA LEU A 237 -2.05 -20.55 0.59
C LEU A 237 -0.60 -20.09 0.40
N LYS A 238 -0.36 -18.91 -0.18
CA LYS A 238 0.99 -18.36 -0.27
C LYS A 238 1.60 -18.03 1.09
N SER A 239 0.79 -17.58 2.05
CA SER A 239 1.26 -17.36 3.43
C SER A 239 1.73 -18.64 4.11
N TYR A 240 1.18 -19.79 3.71
CA TYR A 240 1.62 -21.11 4.17
C TYR A 240 2.84 -21.63 3.41
N ALA A 241 2.96 -21.34 2.11
CA ALA A 241 4.11 -21.73 1.29
C ALA A 241 5.43 -21.13 1.81
N ASN A 242 5.37 -19.91 2.37
CA ASN A 242 6.53 -19.24 2.95
C ASN A 242 7.17 -20.00 4.13
N LEU A 243 6.44 -20.91 4.77
CA LEU A 243 6.95 -21.76 5.85
C LEU A 243 7.72 -22.99 5.33
N GLY A 244 7.72 -23.24 4.02
CA GLY A 244 8.19 -24.49 3.41
C GLY A 244 9.64 -24.51 2.94
N GLU A 245 10.42 -23.46 3.18
CA GLU A 245 11.83 -23.34 2.76
C GLU A 245 12.09 -23.79 1.31
N GLY A 246 11.17 -23.44 0.39
CA GLY A 246 11.30 -23.81 -1.02
C GLY A 246 10.98 -25.28 -1.33
N ARG A 247 10.11 -25.92 -0.55
CA ARG A 247 9.48 -27.22 -0.86
C ARG A 247 7.96 -27.07 -0.97
N ALA A 248 7.31 -28.08 -1.55
CA ALA A 248 5.85 -28.15 -1.49
C ALA A 248 5.40 -28.36 -0.04
N VAL A 249 4.35 -27.66 0.37
CA VAL A 249 3.84 -27.70 1.76
C VAL A 249 2.46 -28.31 1.75
N LYS A 250 2.22 -29.25 2.66
CA LYS A 250 0.88 -29.76 2.96
C LYS A 250 0.30 -29.04 4.17
N ARG A 251 -0.89 -28.46 4.06
CA ARG A 251 -1.60 -27.82 5.19
C ARG A 251 -3.07 -28.19 5.21
N ALA A 252 -3.51 -28.67 6.37
CA ALA A 252 -4.92 -28.91 6.64
C ALA A 252 -5.55 -27.64 7.21
N GLU A 253 -6.71 -27.26 6.65
CA GLU A 253 -7.55 -26.18 7.15
C GLU A 253 -8.95 -26.74 7.43
N SER A 254 -9.57 -26.35 8.56
CA SER A 254 -10.93 -26.80 8.86
C SER A 254 -11.93 -26.18 7.88
N LEU A 255 -13.03 -26.89 7.61
CA LEU A 255 -14.08 -26.35 6.75
C LEU A 255 -14.69 -25.06 7.32
N GLU A 256 -14.85 -25.00 8.64
CA GLU A 256 -15.39 -23.84 9.35
C GLU A 256 -14.49 -22.62 9.16
N THR A 257 -13.19 -22.75 9.47
CA THR A 257 -12.23 -21.66 9.33
C THR A 257 -12.10 -21.22 7.87
N LEU A 258 -12.02 -22.17 6.94
CA LEU A 258 -11.88 -21.86 5.52
C LEU A 258 -13.09 -21.06 4.99
N LYS A 259 -14.31 -21.45 5.36
CA LYS A 259 -15.52 -20.71 4.99
C LYS A 259 -15.57 -19.33 5.62
N LEU A 260 -15.18 -19.20 6.89
CA LEU A 260 -15.10 -17.90 7.55
C LEU A 260 -14.09 -16.98 6.84
N LEU A 261 -12.90 -17.49 6.51
CA LEU A 261 -11.86 -16.73 5.82
C LEU A 261 -12.28 -16.28 4.41
N LEU A 262 -12.94 -17.15 3.64
CA LEU A 262 -13.28 -16.91 2.25
C LEU A 262 -14.61 -16.16 2.07
N LEU A 263 -15.59 -16.43 2.93
CA LEU A 263 -16.99 -16.01 2.75
C LEU A 263 -17.52 -15.14 3.90
N GLN A 264 -16.77 -14.99 5.00
CA GLN A 264 -17.22 -14.38 6.26
C GLN A 264 -18.43 -15.06 6.91
N ASP A 265 -18.76 -16.28 6.50
CA ASP A 265 -19.87 -17.05 7.06
C ASP A 265 -19.56 -18.55 6.98
N ALA A 266 -19.44 -19.19 8.16
CA ALA A 266 -19.17 -20.62 8.28
C ALA A 266 -20.39 -21.50 7.95
N ASN A 267 -21.60 -20.95 8.01
CA ASN A 267 -22.86 -21.67 7.77
C ASN A 267 -23.21 -21.77 6.28
N LEU A 268 -22.58 -20.95 5.43
CA LEU A 268 -22.75 -21.06 3.98
C LEU A 268 -22.27 -22.42 3.46
N TYR A 269 -23.01 -22.96 2.49
CA TYR A 269 -22.75 -24.28 1.89
C TYR A 269 -22.63 -25.41 2.93
N PRO A 270 -23.69 -25.71 3.70
CA PRO A 270 -23.63 -26.72 4.77
C PRO A 270 -23.24 -28.11 4.25
N VAL A 271 -23.57 -28.41 3.00
CA VAL A 271 -23.17 -29.64 2.30
C VAL A 271 -21.78 -29.46 1.71
N TYR A 272 -20.83 -30.32 2.09
CA TYR A 272 -19.44 -30.31 1.59
C TYR A 272 -19.35 -30.31 0.06
N ALA A 273 -20.15 -31.14 -0.62
CA ALA A 273 -20.14 -31.24 -2.07
C ALA A 273 -20.52 -29.91 -2.75
N GLU A 274 -21.49 -29.16 -2.18
CA GLU A 274 -21.87 -27.85 -2.72
C GLU A 274 -20.78 -26.81 -2.48
N PHE A 275 -20.10 -26.83 -1.32
CA PHE A 275 -18.96 -25.96 -1.07
C PHE A 275 -17.83 -26.19 -2.07
N VAL A 276 -17.48 -27.46 -2.32
CA VAL A 276 -16.49 -27.83 -3.33
C VAL A 276 -16.88 -27.32 -4.70
N ARG A 277 -18.09 -27.66 -5.15
CA ARG A 277 -18.60 -27.36 -6.50
C ARG A 277 -18.74 -25.86 -6.78
N ARG A 278 -19.17 -25.09 -5.78
CA ARG A 278 -19.48 -23.65 -5.95
C ARG A 278 -18.31 -22.73 -5.61
N VAL A 279 -17.35 -23.19 -4.82
CA VAL A 279 -16.25 -22.36 -4.31
C VAL A 279 -14.89 -22.92 -4.74
N LEU A 280 -14.55 -24.14 -4.35
CA LEU A 280 -13.19 -24.65 -4.54
C LEU A 280 -12.87 -25.06 -5.97
N GLU A 281 -13.81 -25.66 -6.69
CA GLU A 281 -13.63 -26.05 -8.10
C GLU A 281 -13.44 -24.82 -8.99
N PRO A 282 -14.27 -23.76 -8.91
CA PRO A 282 -14.02 -22.52 -9.63
C PRO A 282 -12.65 -21.91 -9.32
N ILE A 283 -12.28 -21.83 -8.04
CA ILE A 283 -10.97 -21.28 -7.64
C ILE A 283 -9.81 -22.15 -8.19
N LYS A 284 -9.96 -23.48 -8.17
CA LYS A 284 -8.93 -24.39 -8.72
C LYS A 284 -8.77 -24.17 -10.22
N ALA A 285 -9.85 -23.98 -10.96
CA ALA A 285 -9.82 -23.67 -12.38
C ALA A 285 -9.07 -22.35 -12.66
N GLU A 286 -9.37 -21.29 -11.91
CA GLU A 286 -8.67 -20.00 -12.01
C GLU A 286 -7.17 -20.13 -11.68
N PHE A 287 -6.81 -20.86 -10.62
CA PHE A 287 -5.41 -21.06 -10.24
C PHE A 287 -4.61 -21.85 -11.26
N HIS A 288 -5.25 -22.81 -11.91
CA HIS A 288 -4.64 -23.68 -12.92
C HIS A 288 -4.56 -23.02 -14.30
N ALA A 289 -5.20 -21.87 -14.49
CA ALA A 289 -5.14 -21.13 -15.74
C ALA A 289 -3.69 -20.75 -16.08
N PRO A 290 -3.29 -20.76 -17.37
CA PRO A 290 -1.91 -20.52 -17.80
C PRO A 290 -1.30 -19.21 -17.28
N GLU A 291 -2.12 -18.17 -17.15
CA GLU A 291 -1.73 -16.84 -16.68
C GLU A 291 -1.42 -16.79 -15.17
N VAL A 292 -1.96 -17.73 -14.38
CA VAL A 292 -1.70 -17.83 -12.93
C VAL A 292 -0.65 -18.90 -12.62
N GLY A 293 -0.77 -20.08 -13.26
CA GLY A 293 0.19 -21.18 -13.12
C GLY A 293 0.33 -21.76 -11.70
N PHE A 294 -0.64 -21.53 -10.80
CA PHE A 294 -0.58 -21.95 -9.40
C PHE A 294 -1.25 -23.31 -9.20
N ARG A 295 -0.53 -24.39 -9.53
CA ARG A 295 -1.06 -25.76 -9.51
C ARG A 295 -1.22 -26.32 -8.09
N ILE A 296 -2.35 -26.01 -7.46
CA ILE A 296 -2.74 -26.57 -6.17
C ILE A 296 -3.46 -27.90 -6.35
N GLU A 297 -3.29 -28.79 -5.37
CA GLU A 297 -4.12 -29.97 -5.19
C GLU A 297 -4.71 -29.97 -3.78
N TRP A 298 -5.84 -30.64 -3.59
CA TRP A 298 -6.47 -30.75 -2.28
C TRP A 298 -7.19 -32.07 -2.10
N GLU A 299 -7.22 -32.54 -0.84
CA GLU A 299 -7.84 -33.81 -0.45
C GLU A 299 -8.76 -33.60 0.76
N PRO A 300 -9.94 -34.23 0.80
CA PRO A 300 -10.82 -34.17 1.97
C PRO A 300 -10.23 -34.99 3.12
N VAL A 301 -10.14 -34.38 4.30
CA VAL A 301 -9.82 -35.06 5.55
C VAL A 301 -11.11 -35.38 6.29
N LYS A 302 -11.32 -36.68 6.59
CA LYS A 302 -12.52 -37.17 7.24
C LYS A 302 -12.26 -37.50 8.71
N THR A 303 -13.26 -37.22 9.54
CA THR A 303 -13.34 -37.70 10.92
C THR A 303 -14.62 -38.54 11.03
N GLY A 304 -14.47 -39.86 11.05
CA GLY A 304 -15.59 -40.78 10.88
C GLY A 304 -16.23 -40.66 9.49
N LYS A 305 -17.54 -40.43 9.42
CA LYS A 305 -18.29 -40.29 8.15
C LYS A 305 -18.29 -38.86 7.59
N LYS A 306 -17.89 -37.86 8.38
CA LYS A 306 -17.97 -36.44 8.00
C LYS A 306 -16.60 -35.92 7.57
N THR A 307 -16.58 -35.12 6.50
CA THR A 307 -15.40 -34.33 6.14
C THR A 307 -15.29 -33.15 7.12
N THR A 308 -14.14 -33.00 7.77
CA THR A 308 -13.91 -31.97 8.79
C THR A 308 -12.94 -30.90 8.30
N SER A 309 -11.98 -31.28 7.48
CA SER A 309 -10.93 -30.40 6.99
C SER A 309 -10.58 -30.69 5.53
N ILE A 310 -9.86 -29.77 4.89
CA ILE A 310 -9.27 -29.94 3.56
C ILE A 310 -7.76 -29.84 3.70
N LEU A 311 -7.06 -30.83 3.17
CA LEU A 311 -5.61 -30.86 3.08
C LEU A 311 -5.18 -30.28 1.74
N PHE A 312 -4.62 -29.08 1.75
CA PHE A 312 -4.03 -28.45 0.57
C PHE A 312 -2.59 -28.91 0.38
N THR A 313 -2.26 -29.32 -0.85
CA THR A 313 -0.89 -29.49 -1.33
C THR A 313 -0.51 -28.24 -2.13
N ILE A 314 0.35 -27.43 -1.54
CA ILE A 314 0.73 -26.11 -2.03
C ILE A 314 2.06 -26.26 -2.78
N PRO A 315 2.14 -25.86 -4.06
CA PRO A 315 3.36 -26.01 -4.84
C PRO A 315 4.48 -25.11 -4.29
N LYS A 316 5.73 -25.46 -4.61
CA LYS A 316 6.89 -24.60 -4.31
C LYS A 316 6.70 -23.26 -5.00
N VAL A 317 6.59 -22.19 -4.23
CA VAL A 317 6.62 -20.83 -4.77
C VAL A 317 8.09 -20.41 -4.88
N GLN A 318 8.59 -20.21 -6.09
CA GLN A 318 9.91 -19.59 -6.28
C GLN A 318 9.81 -18.12 -5.86
N GLN A 319 10.32 -17.82 -4.67
CA GLN A 319 10.52 -16.44 -4.20
C GLN A 319 11.68 -15.76 -4.93
N ARG A 320 11.64 -15.68 -6.28
CA ARG A 320 12.64 -14.87 -7.02
C ARG A 320 12.53 -13.38 -6.67
N LEU A 321 11.35 -12.91 -6.26
CA LEU A 321 11.04 -11.50 -6.07
C LEU A 321 11.16 -11.02 -4.61
N ALA A 322 11.02 -11.91 -3.61
CA ALA A 322 11.15 -11.53 -2.20
C ALA A 322 12.62 -11.41 -1.77
N VAL A 323 13.49 -12.32 -2.22
CA VAL A 323 14.89 -12.35 -1.78
C VAL A 323 15.71 -11.20 -2.39
N ALA A 324 15.54 -10.88 -3.67
CA ALA A 324 16.26 -9.76 -4.30
C ALA A 324 15.79 -8.38 -3.79
N HIS A 325 14.53 -8.25 -3.40
CA HIS A 325 13.97 -7.00 -2.89
C HIS A 325 14.32 -6.79 -1.41
N VAL A 326 14.19 -7.84 -0.58
CA VAL A 326 14.54 -7.77 0.86
C VAL A 326 16.05 -7.76 1.08
N ALA A 327 16.85 -8.46 0.26
CA ALA A 327 18.31 -8.39 0.36
C ALA A 327 18.85 -6.97 0.10
N ASN A 328 18.22 -6.22 -0.81
CA ASN A 328 18.58 -4.82 -1.05
C ASN A 328 18.14 -3.88 0.09
N VAL A 329 17.08 -4.20 0.82
CA VAL A 329 16.64 -3.45 2.01
C VAL A 329 17.50 -3.78 3.25
N ALA A 330 17.92 -5.04 3.40
CA ALA A 330 18.80 -5.48 4.49
C ALA A 330 20.26 -5.03 4.32
N ALA A 331 20.75 -4.94 3.07
CA ALA A 331 22.10 -4.43 2.78
C ALA A 331 22.25 -2.90 3.01
N ALA A 332 21.15 -2.17 3.20
CA ALA A 332 21.13 -0.73 3.45
C ALA A 332 21.01 -0.35 4.94
N ALA A 333 20.96 -1.33 5.86
CA ALA A 333 21.07 -1.05 7.28
C ALA A 333 22.55 -0.72 7.61
N PRO A 334 22.88 0.47 8.12
CA PRO A 334 24.24 0.74 8.56
C PRO A 334 24.55 -0.17 9.74
N VAL A 335 25.63 -0.95 9.59
CA VAL A 335 26.29 -1.64 10.69
C VAL A 335 26.70 -0.56 11.69
N ALA A 336 26.12 -0.64 12.90
CA ALA A 336 26.50 0.19 14.04
C ALA A 336 27.91 -0.14 14.53
#